data_AF-A0A0T1S467-F1
#
_entry.id   AF-A0A0T1S467-F1
#
_cell.length_a   1.000
_cell.length_b   1.000
_cell.length_c   1.000
_cell.angle_alpha   90.00
_cell.angle_beta   90.00
_cell.angle_gamma   90.00
#
_symmetry.space_group_name_H-M   'P 1'
#
loop_
_entity.id
_entity.type
_entity.pdbx_description
1 polymer ?
#
loop_
_entity_poly.entity_id
_entity_poly.type
_entity_poly.pdbx_seq_one_letter_code
_entity_poly.pdbx_strand_id
1 'polypeptide(L)'
;MSSESTEVWTGWYRDRSGAEALVITADGRHVTARIRGIEYKGEGFAALSADGEGGQPLTGCVLEWDLPLPVVVDGASQQATLSCLLTLGERADLSLTLHYGGAAFEACVAGGDFDGALDRVRRQLPPGADFGRRLLQPA
;
A
#
# COMPACT_ATOMS: atom_id res chain seq x y z
N MET A 1 20.90 11.66 13.02
CA MET A 1 19.94 10.68 13.54
C MET A 1 18.79 10.66 12.55
N SER A 2 18.73 9.67 11.66
CA SER A 2 17.58 9.52 10.77
C SER A 2 16.47 8.90 11.60
N SER A 3 15.42 9.66 11.89
CA SER A 3 14.20 9.10 12.44
C SER A 3 13.64 8.15 11.38
N GLU A 4 13.83 6.84 11.54
CA GLU A 4 13.03 5.86 10.82
C GLU A 4 11.58 6.15 11.19
N SER A 5 10.86 6.80 10.28
CA SER A 5 9.48 7.21 10.51
C SER A 5 8.62 6.02 10.17
N THR A 6 8.16 5.29 11.20
CA THR A 6 7.17 4.24 11.03
C THR A 6 5.85 4.88 10.64
N GLU A 7 5.36 4.56 9.45
CA GLU A 7 4.02 4.91 9.02
C GLU A 7 3.02 3.88 9.56
N VAL A 8 1.82 4.33 9.91
CA VAL A 8 0.72 3.47 10.36
C VAL A 8 -0.53 3.80 9.56
N TRP A 9 -1.14 2.79 8.96
CA TRP A 9 -2.38 2.92 8.19
C TRP A 9 -3.42 1.91 8.68
N THR A 10 -4.68 2.31 8.65
CA THR A 10 -5.81 1.45 8.99
C THR A 10 -6.57 1.09 7.74
N GLY A 11 -7.07 -0.14 7.69
CA GLY A 11 -7.84 -0.63 6.56
C GLY A 11 -8.78 -1.76 6.95
N TRP A 12 -9.16 -2.54 5.96
CA TRP A 12 -10.01 -3.71 6.08
C TRP A 12 -9.34 -4.93 5.46
N TYR A 13 -9.34 -6.01 6.22
CA TYR A 13 -9.11 -7.36 5.72
C TYR A 13 -10.47 -8.00 5.43
N ARG A 14 -10.60 -8.72 4.32
CA ARG A 14 -11.80 -9.50 3.99
C ARG A 14 -11.41 -10.89 3.48
N ASP A 15 -12.01 -11.92 4.05
CA ASP A 15 -11.93 -13.30 3.58
C ASP A 15 -13.33 -13.93 3.48
N ARG A 16 -13.38 -15.23 3.18
CA ARG A 16 -14.64 -15.99 3.16
C ARG A 16 -15.38 -16.01 4.51
N SER A 17 -14.71 -15.65 5.60
CA SER A 17 -15.24 -15.70 6.97
C SER A 17 -15.79 -14.34 7.42
N GLY A 18 -15.53 -13.26 6.68
CA GLY A 18 -16.03 -11.92 6.95
C GLY A 18 -14.97 -10.83 6.78
N ALA A 19 -15.27 -9.66 7.34
CA ALA A 19 -14.39 -8.49 7.32
C ALA A 19 -13.86 -8.17 8.72
N GLU A 20 -12.64 -7.67 8.81
CA GLU A 20 -12.01 -7.24 10.06
C GLU A 20 -11.14 -6.01 9.85
N ALA A 21 -10.99 -5.21 10.90
CA ALA A 21 -10.07 -4.09 10.88
C ALA A 21 -8.62 -4.58 10.71
N LEU A 22 -7.90 -3.90 9.83
CA LEU A 22 -6.50 -4.15 9.52
C LEU A 22 -5.68 -2.96 10.03
N VAL A 23 -4.56 -3.26 10.71
CA VAL A 23 -3.52 -2.26 10.98
C VAL A 23 -2.29 -2.63 10.19
N ILE A 24 -1.78 -1.69 9.41
CA ILE A 24 -0.57 -1.80 8.62
C ILE A 24 0.47 -0.86 9.21
N THR A 25 1.70 -1.35 9.38
CA THR A 25 2.85 -0.51 9.71
C THR A 25 3.95 -0.68 8.67
N ALA A 26 4.57 0.42 8.26
CA ALA A 26 5.71 0.38 7.35
C ALA A 26 6.89 1.15 7.93
N ASP A 27 8.07 0.52 7.96
CA ASP A 27 9.33 1.15 8.41
C ASP A 27 10.15 1.73 7.22
N GLY A 28 9.55 1.72 6.04
CA GLY A 28 10.19 2.11 4.79
C GLY A 28 10.90 0.97 4.07
N ARG A 29 11.09 -0.21 4.68
CA ARG A 29 11.66 -1.41 4.03
C ARG A 29 10.77 -2.63 4.14
N HIS A 30 10.03 -2.74 5.24
CA HIS A 30 9.12 -3.83 5.50
C HIS A 30 7.73 -3.29 5.75
N VAL A 31 6.76 -4.10 5.37
CA VAL A 31 5.35 -3.95 5.72
C VAL A 31 5.03 -5.01 6.76
N THR A 32 4.38 -4.59 7.83
CA THR A 32 3.78 -5.50 8.82
C THR A 32 2.29 -5.26 8.87
N ALA A 33 1.51 -6.32 9.01
CA ALA A 33 0.06 -6.28 9.06
C ALA A 33 -0.44 -7.19 10.18
N ARG A 34 -1.37 -6.71 11.00
CA ARG A 34 -1.98 -7.52 12.07
C ARG A 34 -3.43 -7.84 11.75
N ILE A 35 -3.75 -9.13 11.65
CA ILE A 35 -5.07 -9.66 11.26
C ILE A 35 -5.43 -10.78 12.24
N ARG A 36 -6.59 -10.71 12.92
CA ARG A 36 -7.04 -11.77 13.86
C ARG A 36 -6.01 -12.12 14.93
N GLY A 37 -5.20 -11.14 15.35
CA GLY A 37 -4.12 -11.32 16.32
C GLY A 37 -2.85 -11.99 15.77
N ILE A 38 -2.83 -12.37 14.49
CA ILE A 38 -1.66 -12.89 13.79
C ILE A 38 -0.91 -11.72 13.15
N GLU A 39 0.40 -11.71 13.31
CA GLU A 39 1.28 -10.75 12.65
C GLU A 39 1.80 -11.33 11.34
N TYR A 40 1.75 -10.53 10.29
CA TYR A 40 2.27 -10.84 8.97
C TYR A 40 3.33 -9.82 8.60
N LYS A 41 4.46 -10.27 8.03
CA LYS A 41 5.57 -9.41 7.62
C LYS A 41 6.03 -9.74 6.21
N GLY A 42 6.49 -8.73 5.48
CA GLY A 42 7.09 -8.89 4.15
C GLY A 42 7.83 -7.65 3.71
N GLU A 43 8.66 -7.78 2.67
CA GLU A 43 9.34 -6.65 2.00
C GLU A 43 8.36 -5.75 1.22
N GLY A 44 7.15 -6.25 0.96
CA GLY A 44 6.05 -5.50 0.37
C GLY A 44 4.71 -6.17 0.66
N PHE A 45 3.62 -5.49 0.31
CA PHE A 45 2.26 -5.94 0.64
C PHE A 45 1.91 -7.32 0.07
N ALA A 46 2.38 -7.65 -1.14
CA ALA A 46 2.14 -8.95 -1.76
C ALA A 46 3.03 -10.09 -1.20
N ALA A 47 4.03 -9.75 -0.39
CA ALA A 47 4.99 -10.69 0.20
C ALA A 47 4.71 -10.96 1.69
N LEU A 48 3.54 -10.54 2.20
CA LEU A 48 3.14 -10.76 3.59
C LEU A 48 3.03 -12.26 3.89
N SER A 49 3.79 -12.72 4.88
CA SER A 49 3.73 -14.08 5.41
C SER A 49 3.65 -14.02 6.94
N ALA A 50 3.00 -15.01 7.56
CA ALA A 50 2.85 -15.05 9.01
C ALA A 50 4.24 -15.04 9.69
N ASP A 51 4.42 -14.25 10.74
CA ASP A 51 5.72 -14.15 11.41
C ASP A 51 6.14 -15.48 12.07
N GLY A 52 7.41 -15.86 11.91
CA GLY A 52 7.98 -17.12 12.40
C GLY A 52 8.57 -18.05 11.32
N GLU A 53 9.30 -19.06 11.76
CA GLU A 53 9.95 -20.04 10.88
C GLU A 53 8.89 -20.88 10.12
N GLY A 54 8.91 -20.84 8.79
CA GLY A 54 7.92 -21.53 7.96
C GLY A 54 6.56 -20.82 7.83
N GLY A 55 6.53 -19.51 8.14
CA GLY A 55 5.38 -18.62 7.98
C GLY A 55 4.61 -18.82 6.67
N GLN A 56 3.31 -19.09 6.78
CA GLN A 56 2.48 -19.26 5.59
C GLN A 56 2.18 -17.91 4.94
N PRO A 57 2.23 -17.81 3.59
CA PRO A 57 1.82 -16.61 2.88
C PRO A 57 0.38 -16.20 3.21
N LEU A 58 0.12 -14.91 3.32
CA LEU A 58 -1.23 -14.38 3.39
C LEU A 58 -1.91 -14.55 2.03
N THR A 59 -2.97 -15.35 1.97
CA THR A 59 -3.70 -15.66 0.73
C THR A 59 -5.19 -15.91 1.00
N GLY A 60 -6.00 -15.97 -0.05
CA GLY A 60 -7.45 -16.16 0.00
C GLY A 60 -8.22 -14.96 0.57
N CYS A 61 -7.70 -13.75 0.41
CA CYS A 61 -8.25 -12.55 1.03
C CYS A 61 -8.06 -11.28 0.19
N VAL A 62 -8.70 -10.21 0.64
CA VAL A 62 -8.55 -8.84 0.10
C VAL A 62 -8.14 -7.93 1.24
N LEU A 63 -7.15 -7.06 0.97
CA LEU A 63 -6.77 -5.95 1.82
C LEU A 63 -7.19 -4.64 1.14
N GLU A 64 -7.84 -3.77 1.89
CA GLU A 64 -8.27 -2.46 1.44
C GLU A 64 -7.79 -1.41 2.46
N TRP A 65 -7.08 -0.38 2.02
CA TRP A 65 -6.64 0.69 2.92
C TRP A 65 -6.44 2.00 2.17
N ASP A 66 -6.59 3.10 2.89
CA ASP A 66 -6.27 4.43 2.40
C ASP A 66 -5.03 4.96 3.12
N LEU A 67 -4.22 5.74 2.40
CA LEU A 67 -3.13 6.49 3.00
C LEU A 67 -3.04 7.91 2.42
N PRO A 68 -2.62 8.90 3.22
CA PRO A 68 -2.33 10.22 2.69
C PRO A 68 -1.11 10.13 1.77
N LEU A 69 -1.20 10.65 0.55
CA LEU A 69 -0.06 10.74 -0.35
C LEU A 69 -0.08 12.12 -1.00
N PRO A 70 0.48 13.14 -0.35
CA PRO A 70 0.48 14.49 -0.88
C PRO A 70 1.11 14.54 -2.27
N VAL A 71 0.58 15.37 -3.15
CA VAL A 71 1.17 15.68 -4.45
C VAL A 71 1.81 17.06 -4.36
N VAL A 72 3.02 17.21 -4.89
CA VAL A 72 3.76 18.46 -4.95
C VAL A 72 3.77 18.95 -6.38
N VAL A 73 3.32 20.18 -6.60
CA VAL A 73 3.36 20.87 -7.90
C VAL A 73 3.87 22.29 -7.66
N ASP A 74 4.85 22.73 -8.45
CA ASP A 74 5.48 24.06 -8.32
C ASP A 74 5.97 24.37 -6.89
N GLY A 75 6.42 23.35 -6.16
CA GLY A 75 6.87 23.45 -4.77
C GLY A 75 5.75 23.56 -3.72
N ALA A 76 4.49 23.60 -4.13
CA ALA A 76 3.34 23.59 -3.23
C ALA A 76 2.85 22.15 -3.02
N SER A 77 2.72 21.74 -1.75
CA SER A 77 2.13 20.45 -1.39
C SER A 77 0.61 20.56 -1.30
N GLN A 78 -0.08 19.68 -2.02
CA GLN A 78 -1.52 19.55 -2.01
C GLN A 78 -1.91 18.17 -1.45
N GLN A 79 -2.98 18.17 -0.65
CA GLN A 79 -3.49 16.93 -0.07
C GLN A 79 -4.07 16.03 -1.16
N ALA A 80 -3.74 14.75 -1.06
CA ALA A 80 -4.29 13.68 -1.88
C ALA A 80 -4.33 12.39 -1.07
N THR A 81 -5.24 11.50 -1.46
CA THR A 81 -5.45 10.20 -0.81
C THR A 81 -5.18 9.10 -1.82
N LEU A 82 -4.35 8.14 -1.46
CA LEU A 82 -4.15 6.92 -2.22
C LEU A 82 -4.99 5.81 -1.61
N SER A 83 -5.99 5.36 -2.36
CA SER A 83 -6.78 4.17 -2.04
C SER A 83 -6.13 2.93 -2.65
N CYS A 84 -5.94 1.91 -1.84
CA CYS A 84 -5.26 0.67 -2.20
C CYS A 84 -6.21 -0.51 -2.03
N LEU A 85 -6.29 -1.37 -3.05
CA LEU A 85 -7.01 -2.63 -3.02
C LEU A 85 -6.09 -3.75 -3.50
N LEU A 86 -5.72 -4.66 -2.60
CA LEU A 86 -4.87 -5.81 -2.87
C LEU A 86 -5.67 -7.09 -2.71
N THR A 87 -5.83 -7.84 -3.81
CA THR A 87 -6.41 -9.18 -3.81
C THR A 87 -5.29 -10.20 -3.75
N LEU A 88 -5.32 -11.08 -2.75
CA LEU A 88 -4.33 -12.14 -2.53
C LEU A 88 -5.00 -13.50 -2.77
N GLY A 89 -4.74 -14.12 -3.92
CA GLY A 89 -5.24 -15.45 -4.28
C GLY A 89 -4.15 -16.32 -4.90
N GLU A 90 -4.47 -17.05 -5.98
CA GLU A 90 -3.46 -17.77 -6.78
C GLU A 90 -2.41 -16.82 -7.39
N ARG A 91 -2.84 -15.58 -7.67
CA ARG A 91 -1.99 -14.45 -8.02
C ARG A 91 -2.42 -13.25 -7.18
N ALA A 92 -1.47 -12.36 -6.90
CA ALA A 92 -1.76 -11.08 -6.30
C ALA A 92 -2.18 -10.09 -7.38
N ASP A 93 -3.21 -9.29 -7.14
CA ASP A 93 -3.61 -8.17 -8.00
C ASP A 93 -3.77 -6.91 -7.15
N LEU A 94 -3.07 -5.84 -7.53
CA LEU A 94 -3.09 -4.56 -6.82
C LEU A 94 -3.72 -3.50 -7.71
N SER A 95 -4.75 -2.85 -7.18
CA SER A 95 -5.33 -1.62 -7.73
C SER A 95 -5.03 -0.45 -6.82
N LEU A 96 -4.58 0.65 -7.42
CA LEU A 96 -4.34 1.93 -6.77
C LEU A 96 -5.22 3.00 -7.41
N THR A 97 -5.82 3.84 -6.58
CA THR A 97 -6.57 5.03 -7.01
C THR A 97 -6.09 6.23 -6.21
N LEU A 98 -5.44 7.20 -6.87
CA LEU A 98 -5.09 8.46 -6.25
C LEU A 98 -6.19 9.49 -6.49
N HIS A 99 -6.76 10.00 -5.41
CA HIS A 99 -7.68 11.13 -5.43
C HIS A 99 -6.91 12.43 -5.21
N TYR A 100 -6.81 13.24 -6.27
CA TYR A 100 -6.03 14.49 -6.27
C TYR A 100 -6.71 15.55 -7.14
N GLY A 101 -6.91 16.76 -6.61
CA GLY A 101 -7.45 17.89 -7.38
C GLY A 101 -8.85 17.67 -7.94
N GLY A 102 -9.66 16.80 -7.31
CA GLY A 102 -10.98 16.40 -7.81
C GLY A 102 -10.96 15.37 -8.95
N ALA A 103 -9.78 14.88 -9.34
CA ALA A 103 -9.60 13.79 -10.30
C ALA A 103 -9.19 12.48 -9.60
N ALA A 104 -9.38 11.36 -10.30
CA ALA A 104 -8.91 10.04 -9.91
C ALA A 104 -7.89 9.53 -10.93
N PHE A 105 -6.73 9.08 -10.45
CA PHE A 105 -5.66 8.51 -11.26
C PHE A 105 -5.47 7.05 -10.85
N GLU A 106 -5.56 6.13 -11.81
CA GLU A 106 -5.73 4.71 -11.50
C GLU A 106 -4.63 3.86 -12.11
N ALA A 107 -4.19 2.83 -11.38
CA ALA A 107 -3.30 1.81 -11.90
C ALA A 107 -3.69 0.44 -11.34
N CYS A 108 -3.64 -0.59 -12.21
CA CYS A 108 -3.77 -1.98 -11.81
C CYS A 108 -2.55 -2.77 -12.30
N VAL A 109 -1.99 -3.60 -11.41
CA VAL A 109 -0.84 -4.47 -11.70
C VAL A 109 -1.08 -5.88 -11.17
N ALA A 110 -0.70 -6.87 -11.98
CA ALA A 110 -0.58 -8.25 -11.53
C ALA A 110 0.71 -8.43 -10.71
N GLY A 111 0.71 -9.39 -9.79
CA GLY A 111 1.81 -9.68 -8.88
C GLY A 111 1.88 -8.78 -7.64
N GLY A 112 1.02 -7.75 -7.56
CA GLY A 112 0.98 -6.85 -6.41
C GLY A 112 2.20 -5.94 -6.25
N ASP A 113 2.88 -5.61 -7.36
CA ASP A 113 4.02 -4.69 -7.40
C ASP A 113 3.61 -3.25 -7.06
N PHE A 114 3.74 -2.88 -5.80
CA PHE A 114 3.32 -1.58 -5.29
C PHE A 114 4.07 -0.42 -5.92
N ASP A 115 5.41 -0.52 -6.06
CA ASP A 115 6.23 0.53 -6.64
C ASP A 115 5.94 0.71 -8.14
N GLY A 116 5.77 -0.40 -8.87
CA GLY A 116 5.38 -0.37 -10.27
C GLY A 116 3.99 0.25 -10.49
N ALA A 117 3.02 -0.07 -9.63
CA ALA A 117 1.70 0.55 -9.66
C ALA A 117 1.76 2.06 -9.34
N LEU A 118 2.55 2.43 -8.33
CA LEU A 118 2.72 3.82 -7.91
C LEU A 118 3.39 4.66 -9.01
N ASP A 119 4.39 4.12 -9.69
CA ASP A 119 5.03 4.78 -10.83
C ASP A 119 4.06 4.96 -12.01
N ARG A 120 3.13 4.01 -12.25
CA ARG A 120 2.06 4.18 -13.26
C ARG A 120 1.10 5.31 -12.90
N VAL A 121 0.72 5.44 -11.62
CA VAL A 121 -0.08 6.58 -11.15
C VAL A 121 0.69 7.89 -11.33
N ARG A 122 1.97 7.92 -10.93
CA ARG A 122 2.84 9.10 -11.06
C ARG A 122 2.91 9.62 -12.49
N ARG A 123 3.06 8.73 -13.48
CA ARG A 123 3.14 9.09 -14.90
C ARG A 123 1.85 9.68 -15.47
N GLN A 124 0.71 9.55 -14.76
CA GLN A 124 -0.57 10.13 -15.16
C GLN A 124 -0.81 11.50 -14.53
N LEU A 125 -0.01 11.91 -13.55
CA LEU A 125 -0.15 13.20 -12.89
C LEU A 125 0.07 14.37 -13.87
N PRO A 126 -0.51 15.55 -13.58
CA PRO A 126 -0.22 16.76 -14.35
C PRO A 126 1.29 17.03 -14.48
N PRO A 127 1.75 17.66 -15.58
CA PRO A 127 3.15 17.99 -15.74
C PRO A 127 3.71 18.79 -14.55
N GLY A 128 4.90 18.42 -14.08
CA GLY A 128 5.54 19.06 -12.93
C GLY A 128 5.02 18.63 -11.56
N ALA A 129 4.00 17.75 -11.51
CA ALA A 129 3.53 17.14 -10.28
C ALA A 129 4.29 15.85 -9.94
N ASP A 130 4.59 15.64 -8.67
CA ASP A 130 5.18 14.41 -8.14
C ASP A 130 4.65 14.10 -6.73
N PHE A 131 4.92 12.92 -6.19
CA PHE A 131 4.57 12.60 -4.81
C PHE A 131 5.46 13.33 -3.82
N GLY A 132 4.84 13.94 -2.80
CA GLY A 132 5.53 14.69 -1.74
C GLY A 132 6.23 13.81 -0.71
N ARG A 133 6.11 12.49 -0.80
CA ARG A 133 6.79 11.54 0.06
C ARG A 133 6.98 10.19 -0.61
N ARG A 134 7.96 9.45 -0.12
CA ARG A 134 8.18 8.05 -0.47
C ARG A 134 7.51 7.14 0.55
N LEU A 135 6.81 6.11 0.10
CA LEU A 135 6.09 5.17 0.96
C LEU A 135 6.94 3.95 1.33
N LEU A 136 7.64 3.37 0.35
CA LEU A 136 8.55 2.24 0.53
C LEU A 136 9.88 2.51 -0.19
N GLN A 137 10.97 1.98 0.36
CA GLN A 137 12.28 1.92 -0.27
C GLN A 137 12.40 0.61 -1.04
N PRO A 138 12.94 0.63 -2.27
CA PRO A 138 13.27 -0.56 -3.01
C PRO A 138 14.38 -1.30 -2.28
N ALA A 139 14.32 -2.64 -2.35
CA ALA A 139 15.36 -3.53 -1.86
C ALA A 139 16.72 -3.29 -2.54
#